data_AF-A0A0E0JF75-F1
#
_entry.id   AF-A0A0E0JF75-F1
#
_cell.length_a   1.000
_cell.length_b   1.000
_cell.length_c   1.000
_cell.angle_alpha   90.00
_cell.angle_beta   90.00
_cell.angle_gamma   90.00
#
_symmetry.space_group_name_H-M   'P 1'
#
loop_
_entity.id
_entity.type
_entity.pdbx_description
1 polymer ?
#
loop_
_entity_poly.entity_id
_entity_poly.type
_entity_poly.pdbx_seq_one_letter_code
_entity_poly.pdbx_strand_id
1 'polypeptide(L)'
;MDSPPHQLALLVLVLVLLLVVLAAVSLRGRCRCREGEAHQLPSLPEQAEAGAGEGEAGEEGGRERRRRRKARRRQRKGGDDDAADGEGERDGDEALQLQQLRRRPRFPLASVAGALQRRITARYDDLARASQAHSLTIHQVHEFINCLVDARNELLHKSETVQRSCRIKKALLSNPCSRRANSYDRLCEQVHKLEAEHKRLKKDADIYNYIQEQLQKSHSYKLLIELSALVEKANREDALAAEAAEMTFEELLAQEKSDAAFWQRHRKLTSISPK
;
A
#
# COMPACT_ATOMS: atom_id res chain seq x y z
N MET A 1 -24.30 26.60 -37.94
CA MET A 1 -23.55 26.52 -36.66
C MET A 1 -23.22 25.06 -36.49
N ASP A 2 -22.26 24.62 -37.30
CA ASP A 2 -22.02 23.21 -37.57
C ASP A 2 -20.80 22.79 -36.76
N SER A 3 -21.06 22.23 -35.58
CA SER A 3 -20.01 21.62 -34.76
C SER A 3 -19.40 20.45 -35.54
N PRO A 4 -18.06 20.38 -35.66
CA PRO A 4 -17.41 19.37 -36.49
C PRO A 4 -17.71 17.96 -35.97
N PRO A 5 -17.94 16.97 -36.85
CA PRO A 5 -18.41 15.63 -36.48
C PRO A 5 -17.50 14.90 -35.49
N HIS A 6 -16.23 15.28 -35.44
CA HIS A 6 -15.22 14.75 -34.52
C HIS A 6 -15.46 15.11 -33.05
N GLN A 7 -16.04 16.29 -32.78
CA GLN A 7 -16.35 16.74 -31.41
C GLN A 7 -17.53 15.96 -30.83
N LEU A 8 -18.53 15.65 -31.65
CA LEU A 8 -19.65 14.79 -31.27
C LEU A 8 -19.20 13.35 -31.02
N ALA A 9 -18.30 12.83 -31.87
CA ALA A 9 -17.72 11.50 -31.66
C ALA A 9 -16.94 11.37 -30.35
N LEU A 10 -16.15 12.39 -29.99
CA LEU A 10 -15.43 12.42 -28.71
C LEU A 10 -16.38 12.51 -27.51
N LEU A 11 -17.43 13.34 -27.59
CA LEU A 11 -18.44 13.43 -26.53
C LEU A 11 -19.18 12.10 -26.32
N VAL A 12 -19.55 11.43 -27.41
CA VAL A 12 -20.18 10.10 -27.36
C VAL A 12 -19.23 9.08 -26.74
N LEU A 13 -17.94 9.07 -27.12
CA LEU A 13 -16.94 8.18 -26.54
C LEU A 13 -16.78 8.39 -25.03
N VAL A 14 -16.71 9.65 -24.59
CA VAL A 14 -16.61 10.01 -23.16
C VAL A 14 -17.86 9.55 -22.40
N LEU A 15 -19.06 9.74 -22.97
CA LEU A 15 -20.32 9.28 -22.39
C LEU A 15 -20.37 7.74 -22.25
N VAL A 16 -19.93 7.02 -23.27
CA VAL A 16 -19.86 5.54 -23.23
C VAL A 16 -18.89 5.07 -22.16
N LEU A 17 -17.70 5.68 -22.06
CA LEU A 17 -16.73 5.35 -21.00
C LEU A 17 -17.29 5.61 -19.60
N LEU A 18 -18.01 6.73 -19.40
CA LEU A 18 -18.67 7.06 -18.14
C LEU A 18 -19.73 6.02 -17.75
N LEU A 19 -20.53 5.55 -18.72
CA LEU A 19 -21.54 4.52 -18.51
C LEU A 19 -20.91 3.16 -18.17
N VAL A 20 -19.80 2.79 -18.82
CA VAL A 20 -19.06 1.56 -18.50
C VAL A 20 -18.49 1.60 -17.08
N VAL A 21 -17.93 2.73 -16.66
CA VAL A 21 -17.42 2.90 -15.28
C VAL A 21 -18.56 2.80 -14.26
N LEU A 22 -19.70 3.46 -14.51
CA LEU A 22 -20.86 3.40 -13.63
C LEU A 22 -21.45 1.97 -13.55
N ALA A 23 -21.50 1.24 -14.67
CA ALA A 23 -21.91 -0.16 -14.69
C ALA A 23 -20.96 -1.04 -13.87
N ALA A 24 -19.64 -0.87 -14.05
CA ALA A 24 -18.63 -1.64 -13.31
C ALA A 24 -18.69 -1.37 -11.79
N VAL A 25 -18.93 -0.12 -11.38
CA VAL A 25 -19.13 0.24 -9.97
C VAL A 25 -20.42 -0.38 -9.42
N SER A 26 -21.50 -0.36 -10.20
CA SER A 26 -22.79 -0.94 -9.81
C SER A 26 -22.73 -2.47 -9.69
N LEU A 27 -21.99 -3.14 -10.58
CA LEU A 27 -21.72 -4.58 -10.53
C LEU A 27 -20.83 -4.96 -9.34
N ARG A 28 -19.78 -4.19 -9.04
CA ARG A 28 -18.95 -4.39 -7.82
C ARG A 28 -19.75 -4.18 -6.53
N GLY A 29 -20.67 -3.23 -6.51
CA GLY A 29 -21.58 -3.02 -5.38
C GLY A 29 -22.53 -4.20 -5.17
N ARG A 30 -23.09 -4.76 -6.25
CA ARG A 30 -23.99 -5.93 -6.18
C ARG A 30 -23.28 -7.24 -5.85
N CYS A 31 -22.07 -7.48 -6.34
CA CYS A 31 -21.29 -8.67 -5.98
C CYS A 31 -20.92 -8.70 -4.49
N ARG A 32 -20.59 -7.53 -3.90
CA ARG A 32 -20.27 -7.44 -2.46
C ARG A 32 -21.46 -7.65 -1.54
N CYS A 33 -22.69 -7.32 -1.96
CA CYS A 33 -23.87 -7.61 -1.15
C CYS A 33 -24.22 -9.11 -1.13
N ARG A 34 -23.85 -9.86 -2.17
CA ARG A 34 -24.19 -11.29 -2.30
C ARG A 34 -23.22 -12.22 -1.57
N GLU A 35 -21.99 -11.77 -1.29
CA GLU A 35 -21.01 -12.49 -0.46
C GLU A 35 -21.26 -12.39 1.05
N GLY A 36 -22.10 -11.43 1.49
CA GLY A 36 -22.40 -11.22 2.92
C GLY A 36 -23.46 -12.16 3.51
N GLU A 37 -24.15 -12.94 2.68
CA GLU A 37 -25.33 -13.73 3.09
C GLU A 37 -25.06 -15.26 3.14
N ALA A 38 -23.87 -15.72 2.73
CA ALA A 38 -23.57 -17.15 2.55
C ALA A 38 -22.69 -17.78 3.65
N HIS A 39 -22.40 -17.08 4.76
CA HIS A 39 -21.55 -17.61 5.84
C HIS A 39 -22.28 -17.62 7.18
N GLN A 40 -23.30 -18.49 7.28
CA GLN A 40 -23.81 -19.01 8.55
C GLN A 40 -23.76 -20.56 8.47
N LEU A 41 -22.74 -21.12 9.17
CA LEU A 41 -22.45 -22.50 9.70
C LEU A 41 -23.31 -23.72 9.25
N PRO A 42 -22.80 -25.00 9.27
CA PRO A 42 -21.98 -25.55 10.37
C PRO A 42 -20.90 -26.60 10.01
N SER A 43 -19.94 -26.84 10.92
CA SER A 43 -19.35 -28.20 11.09
C SER A 43 -18.60 -28.33 12.41
N LEU A 44 -19.05 -29.33 13.18
CA LEU A 44 -18.36 -30.02 14.27
C LEU A 44 -17.10 -30.76 13.76
N PRO A 45 -16.20 -31.17 14.66
CA PRO A 45 -16.16 -32.61 14.90
C PRO A 45 -16.19 -33.01 16.37
N GLU A 46 -16.73 -34.22 16.48
CA GLU A 46 -17.15 -35.03 17.59
C GLU A 46 -16.00 -35.75 18.31
N GLN A 47 -16.28 -36.14 19.56
CA GLN A 47 -15.90 -37.36 20.30
C GLN A 47 -15.37 -37.03 21.72
N ALA A 48 -16.20 -37.14 22.75
CA ALA A 48 -16.54 -38.35 23.53
C ALA A 48 -15.72 -38.31 24.85
N GLU A 49 -16.21 -38.49 26.08
CA GLU A 49 -17.44 -39.06 26.65
C GLU A 49 -17.53 -38.67 28.15
N ALA A 50 -18.76 -38.72 28.68
CA ALA A 50 -19.17 -38.92 30.08
C ALA A 50 -18.83 -37.90 31.20
N GLY A 51 -19.88 -37.38 31.85
CA GLY A 51 -19.87 -37.09 33.29
C GLY A 51 -20.62 -35.84 33.74
N ALA A 52 -21.90 -36.03 34.06
CA ALA A 52 -22.85 -35.10 34.68
C ALA A 52 -22.33 -34.16 35.78
N GLY A 53 -22.94 -32.97 35.88
CA GLY A 53 -23.01 -32.19 37.12
C GLY A 53 -23.04 -30.67 36.93
N GLU A 54 -24.22 -30.06 37.01
CA GLU A 54 -24.39 -28.64 37.31
C GLU A 54 -23.83 -28.35 38.71
N GLY A 55 -23.12 -27.22 38.88
CA GLY A 55 -22.63 -26.76 40.17
C GLY A 55 -21.77 -25.51 40.06
N GLU A 56 -22.36 -24.38 40.46
CA GLU A 56 -21.66 -23.14 40.76
C GLU A 56 -20.60 -23.32 41.87
N ALA A 57 -19.69 -22.33 41.95
CA ALA A 57 -18.74 -22.03 43.02
C ALA A 57 -17.31 -22.60 42.90
N GLY A 58 -16.32 -21.70 42.87
CA GLY A 58 -14.91 -22.06 42.99
C GLY A 58 -13.89 -20.99 42.59
N GLU A 59 -13.91 -19.80 43.22
CA GLU A 59 -12.78 -18.86 43.23
C GLU A 59 -11.58 -19.47 43.99
N GLU A 60 -10.78 -20.35 43.37
CA GLU A 60 -9.56 -20.84 44.04
C GLU A 60 -8.33 -21.07 43.14
N GLY A 61 -8.45 -20.95 41.81
CA GLY A 61 -7.33 -21.19 40.88
C GLY A 61 -6.38 -20.01 40.59
N GLY A 62 -6.73 -18.79 40.99
CA GLY A 62 -6.01 -17.57 40.56
C GLY A 62 -4.73 -17.25 41.34
N ARG A 63 -4.65 -17.65 42.61
CA ARG A 63 -3.54 -17.29 43.51
C ARG A 63 -2.26 -18.09 43.24
N GLU A 64 -2.37 -19.35 42.83
CA GLU A 64 -1.21 -20.22 42.61
C GLU A 64 -0.43 -19.84 41.34
N ARG A 65 -1.13 -19.52 40.24
CA ARG A 65 -0.50 -19.00 39.00
C ARG A 65 0.25 -17.69 39.23
N ARG A 66 -0.26 -16.80 40.10
CA ARG A 66 0.38 -15.51 40.42
C ARG A 66 1.63 -15.69 41.29
N ARG A 67 1.64 -16.67 42.21
CA ARG A 67 2.81 -17.03 43.04
C ARG A 67 3.94 -17.64 42.19
N ARG A 68 3.63 -18.55 41.25
CA ARG A 68 4.63 -19.14 40.33
C ARG A 68 5.30 -18.10 39.41
N ARG A 69 4.57 -17.08 38.93
CA ARG A 69 5.16 -15.97 38.14
C ARG A 69 6.09 -15.06 38.98
N LYS A 70 5.79 -14.86 40.27
CA LYS A 70 6.64 -14.02 41.15
C LYS A 70 7.92 -14.74 41.58
N ALA A 71 7.88 -16.07 41.75
CA ALA A 71 9.05 -16.90 42.04
C ALA A 71 10.06 -16.91 40.87
N ARG A 72 9.58 -17.09 39.63
CA ARG A 72 10.44 -17.05 38.42
C ARG A 72 11.11 -15.68 38.17
N ARG A 73 10.52 -14.58 38.66
CA ARG A 73 11.11 -13.24 38.53
C ARG A 73 12.20 -12.97 39.56
N ARG A 74 12.17 -13.65 40.72
CA ARG A 74 13.22 -13.55 41.75
C ARG A 74 14.44 -14.41 41.39
N GLN A 75 14.22 -15.57 40.77
CA GLN A 75 15.29 -16.47 40.33
C GLN A 75 16.11 -15.93 39.14
N ARG A 76 15.61 -14.90 38.43
CA ARG A 76 16.36 -14.21 37.37
C ARG A 76 17.14 -12.97 37.85
N LYS A 77 17.08 -12.62 39.14
CA LYS A 77 17.66 -11.38 39.67
C LYS A 77 18.68 -11.61 40.80
N GLY A 78 19.15 -12.84 40.98
CA GLY A 78 20.23 -13.17 41.92
C GLY A 78 21.14 -14.20 41.28
N GLY A 79 22.30 -13.75 40.82
CA GLY A 79 23.33 -14.57 40.21
C GLY A 79 24.54 -13.69 39.90
N ASP A 80 25.49 -13.73 40.83
CA ASP A 80 26.92 -13.37 40.76
C ASP A 80 27.34 -11.92 40.54
N ASP A 81 27.62 -11.25 41.67
CA ASP A 81 28.77 -10.36 41.83
C ASP A 81 29.89 -11.19 42.48
N ASP A 82 30.92 -11.58 41.72
CA ASP A 82 32.32 -11.51 42.17
C ASP A 82 33.32 -11.87 41.05
N ALA A 83 34.37 -11.06 40.96
CA ALA A 83 35.63 -11.22 40.22
C ALA A 83 35.60 -11.20 38.67
N ALA A 84 36.00 -10.07 38.08
CA ALA A 84 37.37 -9.91 37.57
C ALA A 84 37.53 -8.57 36.84
N ASP A 85 38.51 -7.83 37.34
CA ASP A 85 39.13 -6.65 36.73
C ASP A 85 39.55 -6.94 35.28
N GLY A 86 39.25 -6.01 34.38
CA GLY A 86 39.42 -6.19 32.95
C GLY A 86 38.97 -4.97 32.17
N GLU A 87 39.79 -3.93 32.23
CA GLU A 87 39.72 -2.75 31.38
C GLU A 87 39.54 -3.15 29.89
N GLY A 88 38.59 -2.51 29.21
CA GLY A 88 38.33 -2.79 27.80
C GLY A 88 37.28 -1.86 27.20
N GLU A 89 37.72 -0.67 26.83
CA GLU A 89 37.18 0.29 25.84
C GLU A 89 36.04 -0.23 24.90
N ARG A 90 34.82 -0.40 25.40
CA ARG A 90 33.62 -0.62 24.55
C ARG A 90 32.45 0.32 24.80
N ASP A 91 32.41 0.98 25.97
CA ASP A 91 31.27 1.83 26.36
C ASP A 91 31.29 3.21 25.68
N GLY A 92 32.47 3.68 25.28
CA GLY A 92 32.62 4.97 24.58
C GLY A 92 32.02 4.99 23.18
N ASP A 93 32.03 3.86 22.47
CA ASP A 93 31.60 3.77 21.07
C ASP A 93 30.07 3.62 20.95
N GLU A 94 29.42 2.94 21.90
CA GLU A 94 27.95 2.92 22.01
C GLU A 94 27.41 4.28 22.46
N ALA A 95 28.07 4.96 23.41
CA ALA A 95 27.69 6.30 23.84
C ALA A 95 27.87 7.34 22.72
N LEU A 96 28.95 7.25 21.92
CA LEU A 96 29.13 8.06 20.72
C LEU A 96 28.09 7.73 19.64
N GLN A 97 27.78 6.44 19.40
CA GLN A 97 26.72 6.06 18.46
C GLN A 97 25.35 6.57 18.90
N LEU A 98 25.01 6.47 20.20
CA LEU A 98 23.77 7.02 20.76
C LEU A 98 23.71 8.55 20.64
N GLN A 99 24.83 9.22 20.86
CA GLN A 99 24.92 10.68 20.71
C GLN A 99 24.85 11.11 19.23
N GLN A 100 25.46 10.35 18.32
CA GLN A 100 25.33 10.53 16.87
C GLN A 100 23.89 10.26 16.40
N LEU A 101 23.23 9.20 16.89
CA LEU A 101 21.81 8.91 16.64
C LEU A 101 20.88 10.02 17.16
N ARG A 102 21.26 10.74 18.22
CA ARG A 102 20.53 11.91 18.73
C ARG A 102 20.74 13.18 17.91
N ARG A 103 21.87 13.30 17.19
CA ARG A 103 22.14 14.40 16.26
C ARG A 103 21.67 14.14 14.84
N ARG A 104 21.24 12.90 14.51
CA ARG A 104 20.75 12.57 13.17
C ARG A 104 19.39 13.21 12.90
N PRO A 105 19.20 13.80 11.72
CA PRO A 105 17.93 14.39 11.33
C PRO A 105 16.90 13.26 11.16
N ARG A 106 16.03 13.09 12.16
CA ARG A 106 14.93 12.12 12.08
C ARG A 106 14.00 12.50 10.95
N PHE A 107 13.56 11.49 10.20
CA PHE A 107 12.61 11.69 9.13
C PHE A 107 11.31 12.32 9.67
N PRO A 108 10.80 13.39 9.03
CA PRO A 108 9.85 14.29 9.66
C PRO A 108 8.39 13.80 9.66
N LEU A 109 8.06 12.69 8.98
CA LEU A 109 6.71 12.12 9.05
C LEU A 109 6.51 11.41 10.39
N ALA A 110 5.58 11.91 11.21
CA ALA A 110 5.34 11.40 12.56
C ALA A 110 4.22 10.33 12.62
N SER A 111 3.33 10.31 11.63
CA SER A 111 2.18 9.39 11.58
C SER A 111 2.50 8.08 10.87
N VAL A 112 3.63 7.98 10.16
CA VAL A 112 4.12 6.70 9.63
C VAL A 112 4.72 5.89 10.78
N ALA A 113 4.40 4.59 10.86
CA ALA A 113 4.72 3.80 12.05
C ALA A 113 5.55 2.54 11.75
N GLY A 114 6.15 2.00 12.80
CA GLY A 114 6.69 0.63 12.82
C GLY A 114 7.86 0.40 11.88
N ALA A 115 7.73 -0.58 10.98
CA ALA A 115 8.79 -0.96 10.05
C ALA A 115 9.02 0.10 8.98
N LEU A 116 7.95 0.73 8.48
CA LEU A 116 8.07 1.75 7.43
C LEU A 116 8.79 3.00 7.95
N GLN A 117 8.48 3.45 9.18
CA GLN A 117 9.16 4.59 9.79
C GLN A 117 10.67 4.36 9.91
N ARG A 118 11.07 3.14 10.29
CA ARG A 118 12.49 2.78 10.39
C ARG A 118 13.17 2.76 9.02
N ARG A 119 12.52 2.16 8.01
CA ARG A 119 13.01 2.12 6.63
C ARG A 119 13.21 3.52 6.06
N ILE A 120 12.17 4.36 6.13
CA ILE A 120 12.22 5.70 5.54
C ILE A 120 13.21 6.62 6.27
N THR A 121 13.34 6.46 7.59
CA THR A 121 14.36 7.20 8.37
C THR A 121 15.77 6.79 7.96
N ALA A 122 16.04 5.50 7.84
CA ALA A 122 17.35 5.03 7.39
C ALA A 122 17.70 5.54 5.98
N ARG A 123 16.74 5.47 5.04
CA ARG A 123 16.95 5.97 3.67
C ARG A 123 17.14 7.48 3.62
N TYR A 124 16.43 8.23 4.45
CA TYR A 124 16.61 9.68 4.56
C TYR A 124 18.00 10.05 5.13
N ASP A 125 18.46 9.34 6.16
CA ASP A 125 19.80 9.50 6.72
C ASP A 125 20.89 9.17 5.68
N ASP A 126 20.71 8.10 4.90
CA ASP A 126 21.63 7.72 3.82
C ASP A 126 21.68 8.80 2.74
N LEU A 127 20.53 9.34 2.34
CA LEU A 127 20.41 10.40 1.36
C LEU A 127 21.09 11.70 1.83
N ALA A 128 20.89 12.06 3.11
CA ALA A 128 21.50 13.25 3.72
C ALA A 128 23.03 13.13 3.83
N ARG A 129 23.55 11.92 4.09
CA ARG A 129 25.00 11.67 4.10
C ARG A 129 25.61 11.69 2.71
N ALA A 130 24.97 11.02 1.75
CA ALA A 130 25.43 10.96 0.37
C ALA A 130 25.38 12.32 -0.34
N SER A 131 24.40 13.17 0.00
CA SER A 131 24.34 14.54 -0.52
C SER A 131 25.47 15.42 0.01
N GLN A 132 25.81 15.32 1.30
CA GLN A 132 26.96 16.01 1.89
C GLN A 132 28.29 15.57 1.25
N ALA A 133 28.40 14.28 0.93
CA ALA A 133 29.57 13.70 0.26
C ALA A 133 29.59 13.93 -1.27
N HIS A 134 28.60 14.61 -1.84
CA HIS A 134 28.43 14.81 -3.30
C HIS A 134 28.43 13.50 -4.12
N SER A 135 28.07 12.37 -3.49
CA SER A 135 28.16 11.02 -4.07
C SER A 135 26.76 10.38 -4.23
N LEU A 136 25.75 11.19 -4.51
CA LEU A 136 24.36 10.75 -4.54
C LEU A 136 24.07 9.92 -5.79
N THR A 137 23.77 8.63 -5.61
CA THR A 137 23.50 7.74 -6.74
C THR A 137 22.01 7.72 -7.12
N ILE A 138 21.73 7.43 -8.39
CA ILE A 138 20.37 7.25 -8.92
C ILE A 138 19.63 6.16 -8.12
N HIS A 139 20.31 5.06 -7.81
CA HIS A 139 19.75 3.94 -7.04
C HIS A 139 19.30 4.36 -5.63
N GLN A 140 20.10 5.16 -4.91
CA GLN A 140 19.74 5.65 -3.57
C GLN A 140 18.49 6.54 -3.62
N VAL A 141 18.39 7.40 -4.63
CA VAL A 141 17.21 8.25 -4.85
C VAL A 141 15.98 7.40 -5.17
N HIS A 142 16.11 6.41 -6.05
CA HIS A 142 15.02 5.49 -6.39
C HIS A 142 14.49 4.72 -5.17
N GLU A 143 15.38 4.15 -4.36
CA GLU A 143 15.02 3.46 -3.12
C GLU A 143 14.27 4.37 -2.13
N PHE A 144 14.71 5.62 -2.02
CA PHE A 144 14.05 6.62 -1.18
C PHE A 144 12.66 6.99 -1.71
N ILE A 145 12.49 7.14 -3.04
CA ILE A 145 11.19 7.38 -3.68
C ILE A 145 10.23 6.23 -3.38
N ASN A 146 10.67 4.98 -3.48
CA ASN A 146 9.82 3.83 -3.17
C ASN A 146 9.34 3.87 -1.71
N CYS A 147 10.23 4.23 -0.77
CA CYS A 147 9.83 4.42 0.63
C CYS A 147 8.85 5.59 0.80
N LEU A 148 9.03 6.70 0.06
CA LEU A 148 8.09 7.83 0.07
C LEU A 148 6.71 7.44 -0.48
N VAL A 149 6.65 6.62 -1.52
CA VAL A 149 5.40 6.09 -2.08
C VAL A 149 4.69 5.21 -1.05
N ASP A 150 5.41 4.31 -0.39
CA ASP A 150 4.88 3.51 0.73
C ASP A 150 4.30 4.43 1.83
N ALA A 151 5.05 5.48 2.21
CA ALA A 151 4.63 6.42 3.25
C ALA A 151 3.37 7.20 2.84
N ARG A 152 3.29 7.64 1.58
CA ARG A 152 2.10 8.28 1.02
C ARG A 152 0.89 7.37 1.12
N ASN A 153 1.04 6.10 0.74
CA ASN A 153 -0.06 5.13 0.76
C ASN A 153 -0.54 4.87 2.20
N GLU A 154 0.38 4.77 3.18
CA GLU A 154 0.03 4.61 4.59
C GLU A 154 -0.71 5.86 5.14
N LEU A 155 -0.22 7.06 4.81
CA LEU A 155 -0.86 8.32 5.20
C LEU A 155 -2.26 8.47 4.59
N LEU A 156 -2.42 8.14 3.30
CA LEU A 156 -3.71 8.15 2.61
C LEU A 156 -4.69 7.20 3.28
N HIS A 157 -4.30 5.94 3.49
CA HIS A 157 -5.14 4.95 4.16
C HIS A 157 -5.56 5.39 5.57
N LYS A 158 -4.63 5.94 6.37
CA LYS A 158 -4.93 6.51 7.69
C LYS A 158 -5.91 7.68 7.60
N SER A 159 -5.71 8.59 6.64
CA SER A 159 -6.57 9.75 6.45
C SER A 159 -8.01 9.35 6.13
N GLU A 160 -8.21 8.36 5.26
CA GLU A 160 -9.53 7.84 4.90
C GLU A 160 -10.21 7.18 6.10
N THR A 161 -9.45 6.38 6.85
CA THR A 161 -9.94 5.69 8.06
C THR A 161 -10.38 6.70 9.13
N VAL A 162 -9.54 7.70 9.40
CA VAL A 162 -9.83 8.76 10.39
C VAL A 162 -10.99 9.63 9.93
N GLN A 163 -11.03 10.01 8.65
CA GLN A 163 -12.11 10.83 8.10
C GLN A 163 -13.45 10.10 8.15
N ARG A 164 -13.49 8.82 7.75
CA ARG A 164 -14.70 7.98 7.85
C ARG A 164 -15.16 7.85 9.30
N SER A 165 -14.24 7.54 10.21
CA SER A 165 -14.55 7.41 11.65
C SER A 165 -15.08 8.71 12.25
N CYS A 166 -14.49 9.86 11.87
CA CYS A 166 -14.92 11.16 12.34
C CYS A 166 -16.33 11.50 11.83
N ARG A 167 -16.61 11.26 10.53
CA ARG A 167 -17.95 11.45 9.94
C ARG A 167 -19.01 10.61 10.64
N ILE A 168 -18.75 9.31 10.87
CA ILE A 168 -19.68 8.42 11.56
C ILE A 168 -19.95 8.90 12.98
N LYS A 169 -18.91 9.22 13.75
CA LYS A 169 -19.08 9.65 15.15
C LYS A 169 -19.76 11.02 15.27
N LYS A 170 -19.50 11.94 14.35
CA LYS A 170 -20.25 13.21 14.26
C LYS A 170 -21.73 12.98 13.95
N ALA A 171 -22.06 12.07 13.03
CA ALA A 171 -23.44 11.69 12.74
C ALA A 171 -24.13 11.06 13.98
N LEU A 172 -23.39 10.24 14.74
CA LEU A 172 -23.88 9.72 16.02
C LEU A 172 -24.11 10.82 17.06
N LEU A 173 -23.25 11.86 17.13
CA LEU A 173 -23.46 13.00 18.02
C LEU A 173 -24.68 13.84 17.64
N SER A 174 -25.01 13.94 16.35
CA SER A 174 -26.23 14.59 15.89
C SER A 174 -27.50 13.76 16.14
N ASN A 175 -27.36 12.49 16.51
CA ASN A 175 -28.50 11.63 16.80
C ASN A 175 -29.04 11.91 18.22
N PRO A 176 -30.34 12.21 18.39
CA PRO A 176 -30.94 12.51 19.69
C PRO A 176 -30.87 11.33 20.68
N CYS A 177 -30.84 10.08 20.21
CA CYS A 177 -30.72 8.89 21.06
C CYS A 177 -29.35 8.78 21.76
N SER A 178 -28.32 9.40 21.19
CA SER A 178 -26.94 9.39 21.72
C SER A 178 -26.74 10.36 22.89
N ARG A 179 -27.72 11.23 23.18
CA ARG A 179 -27.67 12.25 24.25
C ARG A 179 -27.86 11.66 25.66
N ARG A 180 -28.01 10.34 25.78
CA ARG A 180 -28.01 9.66 27.09
C ARG A 180 -26.63 9.89 27.73
N ALA A 181 -26.63 10.58 28.88
CA ALA A 181 -25.49 11.36 29.40
C ALA A 181 -24.11 10.66 29.35
N ASN A 182 -24.04 9.36 29.65
CA ASN A 182 -22.75 8.68 29.82
C ASN A 182 -22.05 8.26 28.50
N SER A 183 -22.77 8.15 27.38
CA SER A 183 -22.16 7.81 26.08
C SER A 183 -21.79 9.03 25.25
N TYR A 184 -22.44 10.16 25.50
CA TYR A 184 -22.23 11.40 24.74
C TYR A 184 -20.83 11.98 24.95
N ASP A 185 -20.42 12.18 26.21
CA ASP A 185 -19.12 12.78 26.53
C ASP A 185 -17.95 11.95 25.98
N ARG A 186 -18.03 10.62 26.15
CA ARG A 186 -17.05 9.68 25.57
C ARG A 186 -16.99 9.78 24.05
N LEU A 187 -18.14 9.98 23.38
CA LEU A 187 -18.20 10.12 21.94
C LEU A 187 -17.60 11.47 21.48
N CYS A 188 -17.86 12.55 22.21
CA CYS A 188 -17.22 13.85 21.99
C CYS A 188 -15.69 13.77 22.10
N GLU A 189 -15.17 13.14 23.15
CA GLU A 189 -13.72 12.91 23.30
C GLU A 189 -13.13 12.12 22.13
N GLN A 190 -13.84 11.10 21.66
CA GLN A 190 -13.39 10.31 20.51
C GLN A 190 -13.35 11.15 19.21
N VAL A 191 -14.32 12.05 19.01
CA VAL A 191 -14.31 12.97 17.88
C VAL A 191 -13.14 13.94 17.99
N HIS A 192 -12.90 14.54 19.16
CA HIS A 192 -11.75 15.42 19.37
C HIS A 192 -10.40 14.73 19.10
N LYS A 193 -10.24 13.47 19.53
CA LYS A 193 -9.04 12.66 19.24
C LYS A 193 -8.86 12.44 17.75
N LEU A 194 -9.92 12.08 17.02
CA LEU A 194 -9.87 11.88 15.57
C LEU A 194 -9.60 13.19 14.82
N GLU A 195 -10.13 14.33 15.26
CA GLU A 195 -9.85 15.63 14.66
C GLU A 195 -8.38 16.06 14.89
N ALA A 196 -7.84 15.78 16.08
CA ALA A 196 -6.43 16.01 16.35
C ALA A 196 -5.53 15.12 15.48
N GLU A 197 -5.90 13.85 15.28
CA GLU A 197 -5.21 12.94 14.37
C GLU A 197 -5.29 13.41 12.91
N HIS A 198 -6.46 13.84 12.45
CA HIS A 198 -6.63 14.41 11.10
C HIS A 198 -5.74 15.64 10.89
N LYS A 199 -5.66 16.54 11.88
CA LYS A 199 -4.75 17.69 11.82
C LYS A 199 -3.28 17.27 11.76
N ARG A 200 -2.88 16.19 12.44
CA ARG A 200 -1.52 15.63 12.36
C ARG A 200 -1.24 15.05 10.97
N LEU A 201 -2.16 14.25 10.44
CA LEU A 201 -2.04 13.69 9.08
C LEU A 201 -1.95 14.77 8.01
N LYS A 202 -2.66 15.88 8.18
CA LYS A 202 -2.55 17.04 7.27
C LYS A 202 -1.13 17.63 7.29
N LYS A 203 -0.54 17.83 8.48
CA LYS A 203 0.84 18.31 8.60
C LYS A 203 1.84 17.35 7.94
N ASP A 204 1.65 16.05 8.13
CA ASP A 204 2.49 15.04 7.48
C ASP A 204 2.34 15.05 5.96
N ALA A 205 1.15 15.33 5.43
CA ALA A 205 0.94 15.54 3.99
C ALA A 205 1.70 16.78 3.48
N ASP A 206 1.67 17.89 4.23
CA ASP A 206 2.42 19.11 3.89
C ASP A 206 3.93 18.85 3.88
N ILE A 207 4.44 18.09 4.86
CA ILE A 207 5.85 17.67 4.93
C ILE A 207 6.22 16.76 3.75
N TYR A 208 5.37 15.79 3.41
CA TYR A 208 5.58 14.91 2.27
C TYR A 208 5.68 15.72 0.96
N ASN A 209 4.77 16.67 0.75
CA ASN A 209 4.79 17.55 -0.43
C ASN A 209 6.08 18.35 -0.50
N TYR A 210 6.51 18.93 0.62
CA TYR A 210 7.79 19.64 0.69
C TYR A 210 8.98 18.74 0.31
N ILE A 211 9.06 17.54 0.88
CA ILE A 211 10.14 16.59 0.56
C ILE A 211 10.11 16.21 -0.92
N GLN A 212 8.92 15.95 -1.46
CA GLN A 212 8.76 15.63 -2.88
C GLN A 212 9.23 16.78 -3.78
N GLU A 213 8.88 18.02 -3.45
CA GLU A 213 9.36 19.20 -4.20
C GLU A 213 10.89 19.36 -4.12
N GLN A 214 11.49 19.15 -2.94
CA GLN A 214 12.95 19.21 -2.80
C GLN A 214 13.63 18.11 -3.63
N LEU A 215 13.06 16.91 -3.62
CA LEU A 215 13.59 15.79 -4.39
C LEU A 215 13.54 16.05 -5.89
N GLN A 216 12.44 16.62 -6.39
CA GLN A 216 12.27 16.98 -7.81
C GLN A 216 13.27 18.02 -8.30
N LYS A 217 13.79 18.87 -7.41
CA LYS A 217 14.84 19.85 -7.75
C LYS A 217 16.22 19.22 -7.88
N SER A 218 16.44 18.05 -7.28
CA SER A 218 17.75 17.39 -7.28
C SER A 218 18.16 16.89 -8.67
N HIS A 219 19.45 16.98 -9.00
CA HIS A 219 19.98 16.53 -10.29
C HIS A 219 19.79 15.02 -10.49
N SER A 220 20.06 14.22 -9.46
CA SER A 220 19.89 12.76 -9.51
C SER A 220 18.44 12.33 -9.78
N TYR A 221 17.44 13.07 -9.31
CA TYR A 221 16.04 12.82 -9.65
C TYR A 221 15.75 13.10 -11.13
N LYS A 222 16.29 14.19 -11.69
CA LYS A 222 16.12 14.50 -13.11
C LYS A 222 16.73 13.41 -14.00
N LEU A 223 17.93 12.96 -13.67
CA LEU A 223 18.59 11.84 -14.34
C LEU A 223 17.77 10.55 -14.25
N LEU A 224 17.16 10.26 -13.10
CA LEU A 224 16.27 9.10 -12.94
C LEU A 224 15.09 9.16 -13.92
N ILE A 225 14.46 10.33 -14.08
CA ILE A 225 13.34 10.53 -15.00
C ILE A 225 13.80 10.39 -16.46
N GLU A 226 14.93 10.98 -16.84
CA GLU A 226 15.50 10.84 -18.20
C GLU A 226 15.83 9.39 -18.52
N LEU A 227 16.47 8.66 -17.58
CA LEU A 227 16.75 7.24 -17.73
C LEU A 227 15.47 6.43 -17.90
N SER A 228 14.43 6.72 -17.11
CA SER A 228 13.14 6.05 -17.23
C SER A 228 12.49 6.27 -18.61
N ALA A 229 12.58 7.48 -19.17
CA ALA A 229 12.06 7.79 -20.49
C ALA A 229 12.82 7.06 -21.61
N LEU A 230 14.15 6.95 -21.49
CA LEU A 230 14.97 6.20 -22.44
C LEU A 230 14.64 4.70 -22.41
N VAL A 231 14.49 4.13 -21.21
CA VAL A 231 14.10 2.72 -21.04
C VAL A 231 12.72 2.46 -21.63
N GLU A 232 11.73 3.33 -21.38
CA GLU A 232 10.42 3.17 -21.99
C GLU A 232 10.45 3.30 -23.52
N LYS A 233 11.32 4.17 -24.06
CA LYS A 233 11.49 4.31 -25.51
C LYS A 233 12.09 3.03 -26.10
N ALA A 234 13.15 2.50 -25.50
CA ALA A 234 13.76 1.24 -25.90
C ALA A 234 12.73 0.08 -25.87
N ASN A 235 11.97 -0.04 -24.77
CA ASN A 235 10.93 -1.07 -24.65
C ASN A 235 9.85 -0.95 -25.74
N ARG A 236 9.50 0.27 -26.18
CA ARG A 236 8.55 0.48 -27.29
C ARG A 236 9.16 0.09 -28.63
N GLU A 237 10.43 0.44 -28.85
CA GLU A 237 11.17 0.05 -30.07
C GLU A 237 11.33 -1.47 -30.14
N ASP A 238 11.63 -2.13 -29.03
CA ASP A 238 11.72 -3.59 -28.93
C ASP A 238 10.36 -4.26 -29.18
N ALA A 239 9.27 -3.70 -28.65
CA ALA A 239 7.92 -4.20 -28.91
C ALA A 239 7.53 -4.08 -30.39
N LEU A 240 7.84 -2.93 -31.03
CA LEU A 240 7.61 -2.74 -32.46
C LEU A 240 8.49 -3.66 -33.33
N ALA A 241 9.74 -3.91 -32.91
CA ALA A 241 10.63 -4.84 -33.60
C ALA A 241 10.13 -6.29 -33.46
N ALA A 242 9.58 -6.67 -32.31
CA ALA A 242 8.95 -7.96 -32.10
C ALA A 242 7.70 -8.12 -32.99
N GLU A 243 6.80 -7.13 -33.01
CA GLU A 243 5.62 -7.15 -33.90
C GLU A 243 6.00 -7.23 -35.39
N ALA A 244 7.07 -6.53 -35.81
CA ALA A 244 7.56 -6.60 -37.19
C ALA A 244 8.21 -7.96 -37.53
N ALA A 245 8.74 -8.66 -36.54
CA ALA A 245 9.36 -9.97 -36.71
C ALA A 245 8.35 -11.14 -36.68
N GLU A 246 7.14 -10.92 -36.15
CA GLU A 246 6.12 -11.97 -35.97
C GLU A 246 5.47 -12.47 -37.26
N MET A 247 5.67 -11.80 -38.41
CA MET A 247 5.39 -12.38 -39.73
C MET A 247 6.38 -11.86 -40.78
N THR A 248 7.26 -12.74 -41.26
CA THR A 248 8.11 -12.39 -42.39
C THR A 248 7.30 -12.34 -43.69
N PHE A 249 7.69 -11.49 -44.65
CA PHE A 249 7.05 -11.43 -45.97
C PHE A 249 7.01 -12.82 -46.65
N GLU A 250 8.06 -13.61 -46.45
CA GLU A 250 8.18 -14.97 -46.97
C GLU A 250 7.16 -15.94 -46.33
N GLU A 251 6.90 -15.84 -45.02
CA GLU A 251 5.87 -16.61 -44.33
C GLU A 251 4.46 -16.20 -44.76
N LEU A 252 4.21 -14.90 -44.92
CA LEU A 252 2.94 -14.38 -45.47
C LEU A 252 2.69 -14.92 -46.88
N LEU A 253 3.70 -14.90 -47.75
CA LEU A 253 3.61 -15.49 -49.09
C LEU A 253 3.39 -17.00 -49.05
N ALA A 254 4.04 -17.73 -48.13
CA ALA A 254 3.85 -19.16 -47.98
C ALA A 254 2.41 -19.47 -47.53
N GLN A 255 1.87 -18.69 -46.59
CA GLN A 255 0.49 -18.81 -46.12
C GLN A 255 -0.51 -18.52 -47.24
N GLU A 256 -0.34 -17.42 -48.00
CA GLU A 256 -1.22 -17.07 -49.13
C GLU A 256 -1.13 -18.10 -50.27
N LYS A 257 0.06 -18.63 -50.57
CA LYS A 257 0.21 -19.73 -51.53
C LYS A 257 -0.51 -21.01 -51.07
N SER A 258 -0.52 -21.27 -49.76
CA SER A 258 -1.20 -22.43 -49.17
C SER A 258 -2.71 -22.26 -49.01
N ASP A 259 -3.24 -21.04 -49.13
CA ASP A 259 -4.68 -20.75 -49.02
C ASP A 259 -5.43 -21.19 -50.28
N ALA A 260 -5.74 -22.48 -50.33
CA ALA A 260 -6.52 -23.08 -51.41
C ALA A 260 -7.91 -22.44 -51.55
N ALA A 261 -8.51 -21.93 -50.47
CA ALA A 261 -9.85 -21.34 -50.52
C ALA A 261 -9.85 -20.01 -51.28
N PHE A 262 -8.82 -19.18 -51.07
CA PHE A 262 -8.59 -17.95 -51.82
C PHE A 262 -8.43 -18.21 -53.33
N TRP A 263 -7.52 -19.13 -53.70
CA TRP A 263 -7.25 -19.45 -55.12
C TRP A 263 -8.42 -20.16 -55.84
N GLN A 264 -9.21 -20.96 -55.13
CA GLN A 264 -10.38 -21.65 -55.71
C GLN A 264 -11.55 -20.70 -55.99
N ARG A 265 -11.68 -19.59 -55.24
CA ARG A 265 -12.79 -18.63 -55.41
C ARG A 265 -12.62 -17.79 -56.68
N HIS A 266 -11.39 -17.37 -56.99
CA HIS A 266 -11.09 -16.62 -58.22
C HIS A 266 -11.07 -17.49 -59.48
N ARG A 267 -10.75 -18.79 -59.37
CA ARG A 267 -10.82 -19.73 -60.51
C ARG A 267 -12.24 -19.94 -61.05
N LYS A 268 -13.25 -19.88 -60.19
CA LYS A 268 -14.67 -20.06 -60.54
C LYS A 268 -15.28 -18.85 -61.25
N LEU A 269 -14.66 -17.67 -61.17
CA LEU A 269 -15.11 -16.46 -61.88
C LEU A 269 -14.60 -16.38 -63.32
N THR A 270 -13.53 -17.13 -63.65
CA THR A 270 -12.94 -17.17 -65.00
C THR A 270 -13.44 -18.33 -65.86
N SER A 271 -14.29 -19.23 -65.35
CA SER A 271 -14.96 -20.24 -66.19
C SER A 271 -16.15 -19.62 -66.93
N ILE A 272 -15.85 -18.68 -67.84
CA ILE A 272 -16.80 -18.29 -68.87
C ILE A 272 -16.77 -19.41 -69.90
N SER A 273 -17.81 -20.25 -69.89
CA SER A 273 -17.94 -21.36 -70.84
C SER A 273 -18.10 -20.77 -72.25
N PRO A 274 -17.26 -21.14 -73.23
CA PRO A 274 -17.51 -20.75 -74.62
C PRO A 274 -18.75 -21.51 -75.11
N LYS A 275 -19.61 -20.80 -75.85
CA LYS A 275 -20.80 -21.31 -76.51
C LYS A 275 -20.51 -21.44 -78.00
#